data_AF-A0A424HK78-F1
#
_entry.id   AF-A0A424HK78-F1
#
_cell.length_a   1.000
_cell.length_b   1.000
_cell.length_c   1.000
_cell.angle_alpha   90.00
_cell.angle_beta   90.00
_cell.angle_gamma   90.00
#
_symmetry.space_group_name_H-M   'P 1'
#
loop_
_entity.id
_entity.type
_entity.pdbx_description
1 polymer ?
#
loop_
_entity_poly.entity_id
_entity_poly.type
_entity_poly.pdbx_seq_one_letter_code
_entity_poly.pdbx_strand_id
1 'polypeptide(L)'
;MLYYNPASREFTVTSPETTNLKSKDPWTEFEIELVEVRQRPYRLQLVGYAGEEGNYMAYFEFLNTNELLLAKSGKMLVEAGVKVLSFEVKQMEVEQEGSMPVFEKVGVARLLDYETNEEVYLTNLETKMFSDLEAKVRSNEDGDVYVVREGSQVELADSSYVIGALSDSPPEAMVTKISIDGGKRLSKLLKPSATDDLLNQGNQDQGTYSPFAIRPKIVSPKPNS
;
A
#
# COMPACT_ATOMS: atom_id res chain seq x y z
N MET A 1 -34.93 4.21 12.38
CA MET A 1 -34.37 5.23 13.28
C MET A 1 -32.98 4.74 13.66
N LEU A 2 -31.94 5.56 13.47
CA LEU A 2 -30.55 5.19 13.77
C LEU A 2 -30.18 5.84 15.11
N TYR A 3 -29.63 5.05 16.04
CA TYR A 3 -29.26 5.52 17.38
C TYR A 3 -27.74 5.66 17.46
N TYR A 4 -27.28 6.84 17.90
CA TYR A 4 -25.86 7.14 18.11
C TYR A 4 -25.54 7.12 19.61
N ASN A 5 -24.55 6.33 20.02
CA ASN A 5 -24.02 6.35 21.38
C ASN A 5 -22.74 7.21 21.42
N PRO A 6 -22.72 8.40 22.06
CA PRO A 6 -21.54 9.27 22.08
C PRO A 6 -20.39 8.73 22.94
N ALA A 7 -20.66 7.80 23.88
CA ALA A 7 -19.64 7.24 24.77
C ALA A 7 -18.83 6.12 24.08
N SER A 8 -19.48 5.27 23.28
CA SER A 8 -18.84 4.20 22.50
C SER A 8 -18.62 4.56 21.02
N ARG A 9 -19.21 5.67 20.55
CA ARG A 9 -19.23 6.12 19.14
C ARG A 9 -19.82 5.08 18.18
N GLU A 10 -20.76 4.29 18.67
CA GLU A 10 -21.44 3.22 17.93
C GLU A 10 -22.77 3.71 17.33
N PHE A 11 -23.11 3.16 16.17
CA PHE A 11 -24.43 3.32 15.55
C PHE A 11 -25.18 1.99 15.58
N THR A 12 -26.40 2.01 16.12
CA THR A 12 -27.28 0.82 16.15
C THR A 12 -28.66 1.15 15.59
N VAL A 13 -29.31 0.14 15.00
CA VAL A 13 -30.69 0.23 14.51
C VAL A 13 -31.67 -0.33 15.55
N THR A 14 -31.19 -0.83 16.69
CA THR A 14 -32.00 -1.41 17.77
C THR A 14 -32.24 -0.38 18.88
N SER A 15 -33.49 -0.24 19.33
CA SER A 15 -33.90 0.67 20.41
C SER A 15 -33.13 0.36 21.71
N PRO A 16 -32.62 1.36 22.46
CA PRO A 16 -31.90 1.11 23.71
C PRO A 16 -32.89 0.76 24.82
N GLU A 17 -33.18 -0.52 25.01
CA GLU A 17 -33.78 -0.99 26.27
C GLU A 17 -32.69 -1.08 27.34
N THR A 18 -32.94 -0.38 28.44
CA THR A 18 -32.13 -0.35 29.66
C THR A 18 -31.70 -1.75 30.08
N THR A 19 -30.42 -2.08 29.86
CA THR A 19 -29.86 -3.38 30.25
C THR A 19 -28.88 -3.22 31.41
N ASN A 20 -29.22 -3.96 32.47
CA ASN A 20 -28.48 -4.12 33.72
C ASN A 20 -27.07 -4.73 33.52
N LEU A 21 -26.26 -4.55 34.55
CA LEU A 21 -24.83 -4.86 34.67
C LEU A 21 -24.36 -6.25 34.18
N LYS A 22 -23.22 -6.21 33.46
CA LYS A 22 -22.18 -7.24 33.34
C LYS A 22 -22.60 -8.63 32.84
N SER A 23 -23.08 -8.68 31.60
CA SER A 23 -22.58 -9.71 30.68
C SER A 23 -21.80 -8.96 29.59
N LYS A 24 -20.58 -9.40 29.31
CA LYS A 24 -19.78 -8.86 28.20
C LYS A 24 -20.54 -9.28 26.94
N ASP A 25 -21.29 -8.38 26.32
CA ASP A 25 -22.01 -8.71 25.09
C ASP A 25 -20.93 -9.03 24.03
N PRO A 26 -20.81 -10.28 23.55
CA PRO A 26 -19.81 -10.65 22.55
C PRO A 26 -19.98 -9.86 21.24
N TRP A 27 -21.12 -9.17 21.06
CA TRP A 27 -21.35 -8.25 19.96
C TRP A 27 -20.69 -6.87 20.10
N THR A 28 -20.14 -6.51 21.26
CA THR A 28 -19.46 -5.22 21.46
C THR A 28 -17.97 -5.24 21.12
N GLU A 29 -17.37 -6.43 20.98
CA GLU A 29 -15.96 -6.56 20.63
C GLU A 29 -15.79 -6.83 19.13
N PHE A 30 -14.93 -6.03 18.49
CA PHE A 30 -14.44 -6.29 17.15
C PHE A 30 -13.21 -7.19 17.29
N GLU A 31 -13.26 -8.38 16.71
CA GLU A 31 -12.12 -9.30 16.70
C GLU A 31 -11.11 -8.93 15.62
N ILE A 32 -11.28 -7.80 14.92
CA ILE A 32 -10.27 -7.25 14.02
C ILE A 32 -9.82 -5.87 14.47
N GLU A 33 -8.54 -5.61 14.28
CA GLU A 33 -7.93 -4.29 14.39
C GLU A 33 -7.45 -3.81 13.03
N LEU A 34 -7.46 -2.49 12.83
CA LEU A 34 -6.83 -1.87 11.67
C LEU A 34 -5.35 -1.68 11.99
N VAL A 35 -4.49 -2.11 11.08
CA VAL A 35 -3.03 -1.97 11.19
C VAL A 35 -2.56 -0.75 10.42
N GLU A 36 -2.88 -0.67 9.12
CA GLU A 36 -2.53 0.46 8.27
C GLU A 36 -3.57 0.65 7.16
N VAL A 37 -3.66 1.88 6.65
CA VAL A 37 -4.32 2.20 5.37
C VAL A 37 -3.31 2.92 4.52
N ARG A 38 -3.16 2.48 3.27
CA ARG A 38 -2.18 3.04 2.36
C ARG A 38 -2.68 2.99 0.92
N GLN A 39 -2.09 3.84 0.09
CA GLN A 39 -2.22 3.71 -1.35
C GLN A 39 -1.53 2.43 -1.81
N ARG A 40 -2.16 1.71 -2.73
CA ARG A 40 -1.53 0.52 -3.30
C ARG A 40 -0.49 0.94 -4.34
N PRO A 41 0.68 0.30 -4.39
CA PRO A 41 1.58 0.46 -5.52
C PRO A 41 0.90 -0.09 -6.77
N TYR A 42 1.17 0.53 -7.91
CA TYR A 42 0.86 -0.06 -9.20
C TYR A 42 1.58 -1.40 -9.34
N ARG A 43 0.90 -2.42 -9.85
CA ARG A 43 1.41 -3.79 -9.90
C ARG A 43 2.74 -3.94 -10.64
N LEU A 44 3.05 -3.01 -11.55
CA LEU A 44 4.29 -3.00 -12.31
C LEU A 44 5.10 -1.74 -11.99
N GLN A 45 6.35 -1.89 -11.57
CA GLN A 45 7.24 -0.77 -11.27
C GLN A 45 8.40 -0.74 -12.25
N LEU A 46 8.75 0.42 -12.79
CA LEU A 46 9.96 0.56 -13.59
C LEU A 46 11.14 0.67 -12.61
N VAL A 47 12.04 -0.31 -12.62
CA VAL A 47 13.17 -0.37 -11.67
C VAL A 47 14.51 -0.05 -12.33
N GLY A 48 14.55 0.00 -13.65
CA GLY A 48 15.75 0.38 -14.37
C GLY A 48 15.65 0.20 -15.87
N TYR A 49 16.79 0.39 -16.54
CA TYR A 49 16.92 0.21 -17.97
C TYR A 49 18.38 -0.03 -18.34
N ALA A 50 18.62 -0.55 -19.54
CA ALA A 50 19.94 -0.62 -20.14
C ALA A 50 19.89 -0.39 -21.66
N GLY A 51 21.05 -0.12 -22.25
CA GLY A 51 21.21 0.14 -23.67
C GLY A 51 21.45 1.61 -23.97
N GLU A 52 21.17 1.99 -25.20
CA GLU A 52 21.41 3.32 -25.75
C GLU A 52 20.15 3.90 -26.38
N GLU A 53 20.21 5.18 -26.75
CA GLU A 53 19.09 5.91 -27.32
C GLU A 53 18.50 5.19 -28.55
N GLY A 54 17.19 5.00 -28.55
CA GLY A 54 16.47 4.26 -29.59
C GLY A 54 16.51 2.73 -29.47
N ASN A 55 17.32 2.16 -28.56
CA ASN A 55 17.43 0.70 -28.37
C ASN A 55 17.47 0.28 -26.90
N TYR A 56 16.78 1.03 -26.03
CA TYR A 56 16.70 0.70 -24.62
C TYR A 56 15.89 -0.58 -24.36
N MET A 57 16.32 -1.31 -23.34
CA MET A 57 15.57 -2.35 -22.66
C MET A 57 15.16 -1.82 -21.29
N ALA A 58 13.86 -1.79 -21.02
CA ALA A 58 13.32 -1.40 -19.73
C ALA A 58 13.15 -2.63 -18.83
N TYR A 59 13.39 -2.45 -17.53
CA TYR A 59 13.30 -3.48 -16.51
C TYR A 59 12.15 -3.14 -15.57
N PHE A 60 11.18 -4.04 -15.49
CA PHE A 60 9.98 -3.87 -14.71
C PHE A 60 9.89 -4.94 -13.62
N GLU A 61 9.66 -4.53 -12.38
CA GLU A 61 9.32 -5.46 -11.31
C GLU A 61 7.80 -5.66 -11.28
N PHE A 62 7.35 -6.91 -11.35
CA PHE A 62 5.94 -7.27 -11.24
C PHE A 62 5.63 -7.72 -9.82
N LEU A 63 5.01 -6.85 -9.03
CA LEU A 63 4.83 -7.03 -7.59
C LEU A 63 3.94 -8.21 -7.21
N ASN A 64 3.07 -8.67 -8.12
CA ASN A 64 2.21 -9.82 -7.84
C ASN A 64 3.01 -11.14 -7.77
N THR A 65 4.10 -11.26 -8.53
CA THR A 65 4.95 -12.46 -8.58
C THR A 65 6.38 -12.23 -8.10
N ASN A 66 6.77 -10.97 -7.87
CA ASN A 66 8.15 -10.51 -7.65
C ASN A 66 9.10 -10.89 -8.80
N GLU A 67 8.59 -10.99 -10.01
CA GLU A 67 9.40 -11.30 -11.20
C GLU A 67 9.91 -10.02 -11.87
N LEU A 68 11.12 -10.08 -12.42
CA LEU A 68 11.69 -9.03 -13.25
C LEU A 68 11.35 -9.27 -14.73
N LEU A 69 10.52 -8.41 -15.30
CA LEU A 69 10.11 -8.44 -16.70
C LEU A 69 10.93 -7.45 -17.52
N LEU A 70 11.48 -7.90 -18.64
CA LEU A 70 12.28 -7.07 -19.55
C LEU A 70 11.50 -6.80 -20.82
N ALA A 71 11.38 -5.53 -21.22
CA ALA A 71 10.66 -5.16 -22.44
C ALA A 71 11.24 -3.94 -23.16
N LYS A 72 11.12 -3.98 -24.49
CA LYS A 72 11.31 -2.83 -25.38
C LYS A 72 9.97 -2.15 -25.66
N SER A 73 10.02 -0.93 -26.19
CA SER A 73 8.84 -0.24 -26.70
C SER A 73 8.09 -1.08 -27.74
N GLY A 74 6.76 -1.04 -27.68
CA GLY A 74 5.86 -1.82 -28.51
C GLY A 74 5.55 -3.22 -27.98
N LYS A 75 6.33 -3.75 -27.02
CA LYS A 75 6.14 -5.11 -26.50
C LYS A 75 4.97 -5.18 -25.51
N MET A 76 4.21 -6.27 -25.60
CA MET A 76 3.19 -6.64 -24.63
C MET A 76 3.81 -7.53 -23.55
N LEU A 77 3.55 -7.19 -22.28
CA LEU A 77 3.85 -7.99 -21.10
C LEU A 77 2.53 -8.67 -20.70
N VAL A 78 2.34 -9.91 -21.13
CA VAL A 78 1.04 -10.60 -21.04
C VAL A 78 0.72 -10.92 -19.58
N GLU A 79 1.74 -11.31 -18.82
CA GLU A 79 1.68 -11.65 -17.40
C GLU A 79 1.16 -10.48 -16.55
N ALA A 80 1.56 -9.26 -16.91
CA ALA A 80 1.13 -8.04 -16.24
C ALA A 80 -0.10 -7.39 -16.88
N GLY A 81 -0.59 -7.89 -18.02
CA GLY A 81 -1.73 -7.33 -18.75
C GLY A 81 -1.49 -5.91 -19.28
N VAL A 82 -0.27 -5.60 -19.71
CA VAL A 82 0.09 -4.25 -20.19
C VAL A 82 0.82 -4.28 -21.53
N LYS A 83 0.74 -3.16 -22.28
CA LYS A 83 1.61 -2.91 -23.44
C LYS A 83 2.52 -1.73 -23.18
N VAL A 84 3.82 -1.92 -23.40
CA VAL A 84 4.79 -0.81 -23.38
C VAL A 84 4.60 -0.01 -24.66
N LEU A 85 4.01 1.18 -24.56
CA LEU A 85 3.79 2.07 -25.71
C LEU A 85 5.09 2.74 -26.14
N SER A 86 5.84 3.27 -25.18
CA SER A 86 7.11 3.95 -25.41
C SER A 86 8.01 3.89 -24.18
N PHE A 87 9.30 3.99 -24.41
CA PHE A 87 10.32 4.15 -23.38
C PHE A 87 11.34 5.17 -23.85
N GLU A 88 11.70 6.10 -22.98
CA GLU A 88 12.70 7.13 -23.25
C GLU A 88 13.51 7.42 -21.99
N VAL A 89 14.71 8.00 -22.15
CA VAL A 89 15.53 8.47 -21.03
C VAL A 89 15.57 9.98 -21.07
N LYS A 90 15.12 10.62 -19.99
CA LYS A 90 15.09 12.08 -19.84
C LYS A 90 16.08 12.53 -18.78
N GLN A 91 16.64 13.71 -18.96
CA GLN A 91 17.38 14.40 -17.91
C GLN A 91 16.36 15.17 -17.05
N MET A 92 16.22 14.80 -15.79
CA MET A 92 15.25 15.40 -14.86
C MET A 92 15.98 15.97 -13.65
N GLU A 93 15.49 17.10 -13.15
CA GLU A 93 15.94 17.67 -11.88
C GLU A 93 15.30 16.88 -10.73
N VAL A 94 16.12 16.38 -9.82
CA VAL A 94 15.72 15.59 -8.66
C VAL A 94 16.09 16.37 -7.41
N GLU A 95 15.08 16.69 -6.61
CA GLU A 95 15.29 17.35 -5.32
C GLU A 95 15.96 16.39 -4.34
N GLN A 96 16.91 16.92 -3.56
CA GLN A 96 17.57 16.19 -2.48
C GLN A 96 17.35 16.95 -1.18
N GLU A 97 16.89 16.25 -0.15
CA GLU A 97 16.61 16.87 1.14
C GLU A 97 17.86 17.56 1.72
N GLY A 98 17.77 18.86 1.97
CA GLY A 98 18.87 19.66 2.51
C GLY A 98 20.01 19.99 1.53
N SER A 99 19.84 19.75 0.23
CA SER A 99 20.87 20.00 -0.79
C SER A 99 20.32 20.73 -2.03
N MET A 100 21.21 21.15 -2.93
CA MET A 100 20.80 21.65 -4.25
C MET A 100 20.30 20.48 -5.11
N PRO A 101 19.26 20.69 -5.93
CA PRO A 101 18.79 19.67 -6.87
C PRO A 101 19.89 19.20 -7.82
N VAL A 102 19.84 17.94 -8.21
CA VAL A 102 20.77 17.34 -9.17
C VAL A 102 20.03 16.89 -10.42
N PHE A 103 20.71 16.91 -11.56
CA PHE A 103 20.14 16.37 -12.80
C PHE A 103 20.49 14.89 -12.95
N GLU A 104 19.47 14.04 -13.03
CA GLU A 104 19.61 12.59 -13.21
C GLU A 104 19.01 12.11 -14.54
N LYS A 105 19.54 10.99 -15.04
CA LYS A 105 18.99 10.31 -16.22
C LYS A 105 17.91 9.32 -15.81
N VAL A 106 16.67 9.68 -16.07
CA VAL A 106 15.47 8.96 -15.67
C VAL A 106 14.86 8.25 -16.86
N GLY A 107 14.69 6.94 -16.75
CA GLY A 107 13.86 6.16 -17.67
C GLY A 107 12.39 6.49 -17.43
N VAL A 108 11.68 6.78 -18.51
CA VAL A 108 10.25 7.06 -18.50
C VAL A 108 9.56 6.04 -19.41
N ALA A 109 8.74 5.18 -18.81
CA ALA A 109 7.93 4.22 -19.54
C ALA A 109 6.48 4.71 -19.62
N ARG A 110 5.90 4.65 -20.81
CA ARG A 110 4.46 4.85 -21.01
C ARG A 110 3.83 3.51 -21.37
N LEU A 111 2.84 3.12 -20.60
CA LEU A 111 2.17 1.83 -20.69
C LEU A 111 0.69 2.05 -21.02
N LEU A 112 0.09 1.10 -21.75
CA LEU A 112 -1.36 0.93 -21.80
C LEU A 112 -1.71 -0.23 -20.88
N ASP A 113 -2.49 0.07 -19.84
CA ASP A 113 -3.03 -0.92 -18.91
C ASP A 113 -4.37 -1.44 -19.45
N TYR A 114 -4.49 -2.74 -19.71
CA TYR A 114 -5.73 -3.32 -20.22
C TYR A 114 -6.76 -3.64 -19.13
N GLU A 115 -6.36 -3.66 -17.85
CA GLU A 115 -7.27 -3.87 -16.73
C GLU A 115 -8.14 -2.63 -16.51
N THR A 116 -7.52 -1.45 -16.55
CA THR A 116 -8.20 -0.16 -16.37
C THR A 116 -8.52 0.56 -17.69
N ASN A 117 -7.90 0.14 -18.79
CA ASN A 117 -7.95 0.80 -20.10
C ASN A 117 -7.41 2.25 -20.08
N GLU A 118 -6.38 2.49 -19.26
CA GLU A 118 -5.74 3.80 -19.08
C GLU A 118 -4.25 3.78 -19.47
N GLU A 119 -3.71 4.97 -19.81
CA GLU A 119 -2.27 5.14 -19.97
C GLU A 119 -1.61 5.37 -18.61
N VAL A 120 -0.59 4.58 -18.30
CA VAL A 120 0.18 4.67 -17.05
C VAL A 120 1.61 5.11 -17.36
N TYR A 121 2.11 6.06 -16.59
CA TYR A 121 3.48 6.58 -16.67
C TYR A 121 4.28 6.09 -15.48
N LEU A 122 5.42 5.46 -15.75
CA LEU A 122 6.36 4.99 -14.74
C LEU A 122 7.72 5.65 -14.92
N THR A 123 8.38 5.91 -13.79
CA THR A 123 9.78 6.32 -13.75
C THR A 123 10.56 5.33 -12.88
N ASN A 124 11.89 5.29 -13.03
CA ASN A 124 12.75 4.51 -12.15
C ASN A 124 13.22 5.28 -10.90
N LEU A 125 12.60 6.42 -10.60
CA LEU A 125 12.90 7.22 -9.42
C LEU A 125 11.97 6.93 -8.25
N GLU A 126 10.69 6.68 -8.54
CA GLU A 126 9.65 6.55 -7.52
C GLU A 126 8.77 5.33 -7.77
N THR A 127 8.18 4.84 -6.68
CA THR A 127 7.12 3.84 -6.78
C THR A 127 5.86 4.53 -7.25
N LYS A 128 5.31 4.10 -8.39
CA LYS A 128 4.01 4.56 -8.85
C LYS A 128 2.94 4.01 -7.91
N MET A 129 2.22 4.90 -7.24
CA MET A 129 1.04 4.55 -6.44
C MET A 129 -0.25 4.78 -7.24
N PHE A 130 -1.28 4.01 -6.92
CA PHE A 130 -2.66 4.30 -7.34
C PHE A 130 -3.39 5.12 -6.28
N SER A 131 -4.44 5.83 -6.69
CA SER A 131 -5.34 6.53 -5.76
C SER A 131 -6.15 5.59 -4.88
N ASP A 132 -6.38 4.36 -5.33
CA ASP A 132 -7.16 3.37 -4.60
C ASP A 132 -6.41 2.92 -3.34
N LEU A 133 -7.14 2.87 -2.24
CA LEU A 133 -6.62 2.49 -0.94
C LEU A 133 -6.76 0.99 -0.69
N GLU A 134 -5.79 0.44 0.01
CA GLU A 134 -5.87 -0.85 0.67
C GLU A 134 -5.63 -0.67 2.17
N ALA A 135 -6.22 -1.55 2.96
CA ALA A 135 -6.00 -1.63 4.40
C ALA A 135 -5.38 -2.97 4.75
N LYS A 136 -4.53 -2.98 5.77
CA LYS A 136 -4.18 -4.21 6.48
C LYS A 136 -5.01 -4.28 7.75
N VAL A 137 -5.74 -5.37 7.91
CA VAL A 137 -6.47 -5.69 9.14
C VAL A 137 -5.86 -6.93 9.78
N ARG A 138 -5.79 -6.96 11.10
CA ARG A 138 -5.28 -8.09 11.87
C ARG A 138 -6.41 -8.67 12.70
N SER A 139 -6.52 -10.00 12.71
CA SER A 139 -7.39 -10.71 13.64
C SER A 139 -6.77 -10.72 15.03
N ASN A 140 -7.56 -10.37 16.03
CA ASN A 140 -7.16 -10.35 17.44
C ASN A 140 -7.11 -11.75 18.05
N GLU A 141 -7.69 -12.75 17.38
CA GLU A 141 -7.78 -14.13 17.87
C GLU A 141 -6.50 -14.93 17.58
N ASP A 142 -6.08 -14.93 16.32
CA ASP A 142 -4.95 -15.72 15.80
C ASP A 142 -3.75 -14.86 15.38
N GLY A 143 -3.94 -13.55 15.21
CA GLY A 143 -2.91 -12.63 14.73
C GLY A 143 -2.78 -12.58 13.21
N ASP A 144 -3.66 -13.25 12.46
CA ASP A 144 -3.59 -13.30 11.01
C ASP A 144 -3.82 -11.93 10.38
N VAL A 145 -3.03 -11.60 9.36
CA VAL A 145 -3.06 -10.31 8.67
C VAL A 145 -3.67 -10.46 7.29
N TYR A 146 -4.70 -9.64 7.03
CA TYR A 146 -5.45 -9.63 5.78
C TYR A 146 -5.24 -8.29 5.07
N VAL A 147 -4.86 -8.33 3.79
CA VAL A 147 -4.84 -7.15 2.91
C VAL A 147 -6.20 -7.04 2.24
N VAL A 148 -6.91 -5.96 2.51
CA VAL A 148 -8.32 -5.78 2.13
C VAL A 148 -8.56 -4.45 1.45
N ARG A 149 -9.63 -4.38 0.67
CA ARG A 149 -10.12 -3.18 -0.03
C ARG A 149 -11.55 -2.89 0.38
N GLU A 150 -12.04 -1.70 0.06
CA GLU A 150 -13.48 -1.43 0.15
C GLU A 150 -14.28 -2.52 -0.58
N GLY A 151 -15.32 -3.02 0.08
CA GLY A 151 -16.15 -4.14 -0.39
C GLY A 151 -15.60 -5.54 -0.07
N SER A 152 -14.37 -5.66 0.45
CA SER A 152 -13.80 -6.96 0.84
C SER A 152 -14.50 -7.53 2.08
N GLN A 153 -14.54 -8.85 2.18
CA GLN A 153 -15.08 -9.58 3.33
C GLN A 153 -13.97 -10.42 3.97
N VAL A 154 -13.82 -10.32 5.29
CA VAL A 154 -12.95 -11.18 6.12
C VAL A 154 -13.86 -12.09 6.94
N GLU A 155 -13.68 -13.40 6.81
CA GLU A 155 -14.46 -14.39 7.56
C GLU A 155 -13.63 -14.87 8.74
N LEU A 156 -14.16 -14.71 9.94
CA LEU A 156 -13.65 -15.32 11.17
C LEU A 156 -14.65 -16.37 11.67
N ALA A 157 -14.26 -17.16 12.66
CA ALA A 157 -15.02 -18.33 13.11
C ALA A 157 -16.50 -18.05 13.41
N ASP A 158 -16.80 -16.92 14.07
CA ASP A 158 -18.14 -16.59 14.57
C ASP A 158 -18.81 -15.39 13.87
N SER A 159 -18.13 -14.73 12.92
CA SER A 159 -18.66 -13.55 12.24
C SER A 159 -17.91 -13.22 10.95
N SER A 160 -18.55 -12.46 10.07
CA SER A 160 -17.90 -11.88 8.90
C SER A 160 -17.79 -10.36 9.03
N TYR A 161 -16.71 -9.81 8.50
CA TYR A 161 -16.39 -8.40 8.55
C TYR A 161 -16.33 -7.85 7.13
N VAL A 162 -17.19 -6.89 6.82
CA VAL A 162 -17.20 -6.20 5.53
C VAL A 162 -16.48 -4.87 5.67
N ILE A 163 -15.48 -4.66 4.83
CA ILE A 163 -14.71 -3.42 4.75
C ILE A 163 -15.50 -2.40 3.91
N GLY A 164 -15.79 -1.26 4.50
CA GLY A 164 -16.39 -0.11 3.84
C GLY A 164 -15.34 0.90 3.40
N ALA A 165 -15.70 2.18 3.48
CA ALA A 165 -14.84 3.28 3.08
C ALA A 165 -13.50 3.28 3.83
N LEU A 166 -12.42 3.55 3.08
CA LEU A 166 -11.06 3.73 3.56
C LEU A 166 -10.63 5.20 3.43
N SER A 167 -9.77 5.65 4.33
CA SER A 167 -9.11 6.95 4.31
C SER A 167 -7.65 6.78 4.71
N ASP A 168 -6.72 7.47 4.05
CA ASP A 168 -5.28 7.50 4.39
C ASP A 168 -4.87 8.78 5.14
N SER A 169 -5.76 9.79 5.21
CA SER A 169 -5.50 11.07 5.89
C SER A 169 -6.73 11.61 6.63
N PRO A 170 -6.96 11.22 7.91
CA PRO A 170 -6.16 10.27 8.68
C PRO A 170 -6.42 8.80 8.24
N PRO A 171 -5.50 7.87 8.57
CA PRO A 171 -5.68 6.46 8.28
C PRO A 171 -6.85 5.89 9.08
N GLU A 172 -7.92 5.50 8.39
CA GLU A 172 -9.18 5.03 8.98
C GLU A 172 -9.89 4.04 8.05
N ALA A 173 -10.63 3.09 8.64
CA ALA A 173 -11.44 2.13 7.89
C ALA A 173 -12.82 1.95 8.54
N MET A 174 -13.89 2.09 7.75
CA MET A 174 -15.22 1.69 8.20
C MET A 174 -15.35 0.18 8.08
N VAL A 175 -15.74 -0.51 9.15
CA VAL A 175 -15.89 -1.97 9.17
C VAL A 175 -17.26 -2.34 9.71
N THR A 176 -17.95 -3.27 9.05
CA THR A 176 -19.22 -3.83 9.51
C THR A 176 -19.07 -5.30 9.88
N LYS A 177 -19.22 -5.63 11.17
CA LYS A 177 -19.35 -7.00 11.68
C LYS A 177 -20.76 -7.51 11.40
N ILE A 178 -20.87 -8.71 10.86
CA ILE A 178 -22.13 -9.40 10.50
C ILE A 178 -22.13 -10.77 11.20
N SER A 179 -23.25 -11.12 11.84
CA SER A 179 -23.42 -12.45 12.44
C SER A 179 -23.43 -13.56 11.38
N ILE A 180 -23.09 -14.78 11.78
CA ILE A 180 -23.21 -15.97 10.91
C ILE A 180 -24.63 -16.10 10.30
N ASP A 181 -25.68 -15.80 11.08
CA ASP A 181 -27.07 -15.83 10.60
C ASP A 181 -27.49 -14.61 9.77
N GLY A 182 -26.60 -13.62 9.62
CA GLY A 182 -26.82 -12.35 8.91
C GLY A 182 -27.81 -11.38 9.56
N GLY A 183 -28.43 -11.76 10.68
CA GLY A 183 -29.50 -11.02 11.34
C GLY A 183 -29.03 -9.82 12.17
N LYS A 184 -27.75 -9.80 12.56
CA LYS A 184 -27.14 -8.71 13.33
C LYS A 184 -26.00 -8.07 12.55
N ARG A 185 -25.93 -6.74 12.62
CA ARG A 185 -24.89 -5.94 12.00
C ARG A 185 -24.46 -4.83 12.95
N LEU A 186 -23.16 -4.62 13.06
CA LEU A 186 -22.56 -3.55 13.83
C LEU A 186 -21.44 -2.91 13.02
N SER A 187 -21.50 -1.60 12.82
CA SER A 187 -20.49 -0.86 12.08
C SER A 187 -19.64 -0.01 13.02
N LYS A 188 -18.33 0.03 12.78
CA LYS A 188 -17.36 0.78 13.57
C LYS A 188 -16.29 1.38 12.66
N LEU A 189 -15.90 2.61 12.98
CA LEU A 189 -14.72 3.25 12.39
C LEU A 189 -13.48 2.80 13.15
N LEU A 190 -12.61 2.05 12.49
CA LEU A 190 -11.33 1.62 13.03
C LEU A 190 -10.23 2.63 12.68
N LYS A 191 -9.27 2.76 13.59
CA LYS A 191 -8.03 3.54 13.44
C LYS A 191 -6.86 2.59 13.65
N PRO A 192 -5.69 2.82 13.03
CA PRO A 192 -4.48 2.05 13.30
C PRO A 192 -4.25 1.86 14.80
N SER A 193 -4.08 0.62 15.24
CA SER A 193 -3.67 0.37 16.60
C SER A 193 -2.21 0.83 16.77
N ALA A 194 -1.96 1.66 17.78
CA ALA A 194 -0.62 2.20 18.08
C ALA A 194 0.41 1.13 18.48
N THR A 195 0.01 -0.14 18.49
CA THR A 195 0.83 -1.29 18.92
C THR A 195 1.96 -1.58 17.94
N ASP A 196 1.83 -1.22 16.66
CA ASP A 196 2.90 -1.46 15.65
C ASP A 196 4.00 -0.37 15.60
N ASP A 197 3.79 0.79 16.24
CA ASP A 197 4.84 1.81 16.36
C ASP A 197 6.03 1.32 17.22
N LEU A 198 5.83 0.28 18.03
CA LEU A 198 6.86 -0.30 18.88
C LEU A 198 7.60 -1.49 18.25
N LEU A 199 7.06 -2.11 17.20
CA LEU A 199 7.71 -3.22 16.49
C LEU A 199 8.54 -2.75 15.28
N ASN A 200 8.29 -1.54 14.77
CA ASN A 200 9.11 -0.91 13.73
C ASN A 200 10.33 -0.12 14.25
N GLN A 201 10.53 -0.03 15.57
CA GLN A 201 11.74 0.58 16.16
C GLN A 201 12.93 -0.40 16.30
N GLY A 202 12.78 -1.64 15.82
CA GLY A 202 13.78 -2.70 15.99
C GLY A 202 14.65 -3.05 14.78
N ASN A 203 14.71 -2.21 13.72
CA ASN A 203 15.57 -2.48 12.56
C ASN A 203 16.13 -1.24 11.86
N GLN A 204 16.38 -0.16 12.60
CA GLN A 204 17.30 0.91 12.17
C GLN A 204 18.72 0.60 12.66
N ASP A 205 19.34 -0.44 12.14
CA ASP A 205 20.80 -0.58 12.07
C ASP A 205 21.16 -1.89 11.35
N GLN A 206 21.10 -1.83 10.01
CA GLN A 206 22.05 -2.53 9.13
C GLN A 206 21.79 -2.09 7.69
N GLY A 207 22.64 -1.21 7.19
CA GLY A 207 22.61 -0.77 5.79
C GLY A 207 22.71 -1.98 4.86
N THR A 208 21.65 -2.22 4.10
CA THR A 208 21.66 -3.16 2.99
C THR A 208 22.55 -2.58 1.90
N TYR A 209 23.84 -2.90 1.94
CA TYR A 209 24.79 -2.59 0.88
C TYR A 209 24.36 -3.35 -0.38
N SER A 210 23.81 -2.62 -1.36
CA SER A 210 23.60 -3.17 -2.70
C SER A 210 24.97 -3.51 -3.31
N PRO A 211 25.21 -4.76 -3.77
CA PRO A 211 26.48 -5.17 -4.36
C PRO A 211 26.79 -4.49 -5.71
N PHE A 212 25.84 -3.71 -6.24
CA PHE A 212 25.95 -3.00 -7.51
C PHE A 212 26.20 -1.49 -7.37
N ALA A 213 26.36 -0.97 -6.15
CA ALA A 213 26.67 0.44 -5.95
C ALA A 213 28.13 0.75 -6.40
N ILE A 214 28.27 1.62 -7.41
CA ILE A 214 29.56 2.14 -7.86
C ILE A 214 30.11 3.04 -6.75
N ARG A 215 31.24 2.63 -6.14
CA ARG A 215 31.91 3.42 -5.10
C ARG A 215 32.45 4.73 -5.68
N PRO A 216 32.18 5.90 -5.08
CA PRO A 216 32.93 7.11 -5.42
C PRO A 216 34.40 6.93 -5.00
N LYS A 217 35.33 7.27 -5.89
CA LYS A 217 36.76 7.29 -5.59
C LYS A 217 37.03 8.34 -4.51
N ILE A 218 37.55 7.90 -3.37
CA ILE A 218 38.06 8.78 -2.31
C ILE A 218 39.25 9.56 -2.89
N VAL A 219 39.09 10.87 -3.05
CA VAL A 219 40.20 11.77 -3.42
C VAL A 219 40.90 12.15 -2.11
N SER A 220 42.14 11.69 -1.94
CA SER A 220 42.97 12.08 -0.81
C SER A 220 43.26 13.58 -0.85
N PRO A 221 43.08 14.33 0.25
CA PRO A 221 43.45 15.74 0.28
C PRO A 221 44.97 15.90 0.14
N LYS A 222 45.40 16.86 -0.69
CA LYS A 222 46.81 17.24 -0.85
C LYS A 222 47.35 17.81 0.48
N PRO A 223 48.60 17.49 0.85
CA PRO A 223 49.22 18.12 2.02
C PRO A 223 49.46 19.61 1.74
N ASN A 224 49.03 20.45 2.69
CA ASN A 224 49.32 21.88 2.68
C ASN A 224 50.83 22.09 2.83
N SER A 225 51.37 23.00 2.01
CA SER A 225 52.74 23.51 2.13
C SER A 225 52.73 24.90 2.74
#